data_AF-A0A928WLQ6-F1
#
_entry.id   AF-A0A928WLQ6-F1
#
_cell.length_a   1.000
_cell.length_b   1.000
_cell.length_c   1.000
_cell.angle_alpha   90.00
_cell.angle_beta   90.00
_cell.angle_gamma   90.00
#
_symmetry.space_group_name_H-M   'P 1'
#
loop_
_entity.id
_entity.type
_entity.pdbx_description
1 polymer ?
#
loop_
_entity_poly.entity_id
_entity_poly.type
_entity_poly.pdbx_seq_one_letter_code
_entity_poly.pdbx_strand_id
1 'polypeptide(L)'
;MRNGEQNLVILTLYIIGVAYVFNRMKESIDDRVKFEFQKAVFEEQLKGQNLQEILGISFKLNPMYPIEDKEKEKDLKELLISIENKSESLAIYVDWDSSTLVFENTKQSRRVIRKSPGLTRDLGVPQVPSVIAPKKTLSEAVTAENVFQRNQGSGVYEPTAPLLDINGLQKPQKKLFNDFMNRRAQLEFSLQLVLRIGETRFGIAPGANIPPVYIINCPFTVNKLDWTYALPWNRTRR
;
A
#
# COMPACT_ATOMS: atom_id res chain seq x y z
N MET A 1 14.43 17.77 -59.03
CA MET A 1 14.79 18.26 -57.68
C MET A 1 13.67 18.12 -56.62
N ARG A 2 12.45 17.67 -56.96
CA ARG A 2 11.27 17.72 -56.04
C ARG A 2 11.12 16.59 -55.02
N ASN A 3 11.64 15.39 -55.32
CA ASN A 3 11.41 14.21 -54.46
C ASN A 3 12.33 14.14 -53.23
N GLY A 4 13.57 14.64 -53.32
CA GLY A 4 14.53 14.59 -52.20
C GLY A 4 14.12 15.51 -51.05
N GLU A 5 13.67 16.72 -51.36
CA GLU A 5 13.21 17.71 -50.37
C GLU A 5 11.89 17.30 -49.72
N GLN A 6 10.94 16.76 -50.48
CA GLN A 6 9.70 16.20 -49.91
C GLN A 6 9.98 15.01 -48.99
N ASN A 7 10.88 14.10 -49.38
CA ASN A 7 11.28 12.98 -48.53
C ASN A 7 11.98 13.46 -47.26
N LEU A 8 12.80 14.51 -47.34
CA LEU A 8 13.48 15.11 -46.19
C LEU A 8 12.47 15.74 -45.22
N VAL A 9 11.46 16.47 -45.73
CA VAL A 9 10.39 17.07 -44.91
C VAL A 9 9.56 15.99 -44.23
N ILE A 10 9.16 14.94 -44.97
CA ILE A 10 8.41 13.81 -44.41
C ILE A 10 9.22 13.09 -43.31
N LEU A 11 10.50 12.82 -43.57
CA LEU A 11 11.39 12.19 -42.59
C LEU A 11 11.56 13.06 -41.34
N THR A 12 11.71 14.37 -41.51
CA THR A 12 11.87 15.32 -40.40
C THR A 12 10.62 15.37 -39.54
N LEU A 13 9.44 15.50 -40.15
CA LEU A 13 8.15 15.48 -39.44
C LEU A 13 7.92 14.14 -38.73
N TYR A 14 8.32 13.03 -39.35
CA TYR A 14 8.25 11.71 -38.73
C TYR A 14 9.15 11.62 -37.49
N ILE A 15 10.41 12.06 -37.56
CA ILE A 15 11.33 12.06 -36.41
C ILE A 15 10.80 12.95 -35.29
N ILE A 16 10.28 14.14 -35.62
CA ILE A 16 9.66 15.05 -34.62
C ILE A 16 8.45 14.39 -33.97
N GLY A 17 7.57 13.77 -34.76
CA GLY A 17 6.38 13.07 -34.24
C GLY A 17 6.75 11.91 -33.33
N VAL A 18 7.73 11.10 -33.73
CA VAL A 18 8.25 9.99 -32.91
C VAL A 18 8.87 10.53 -31.61
N ALA A 19 9.75 11.54 -31.70
CA ALA A 19 10.37 12.15 -30.52
C ALA A 19 9.33 12.75 -29.57
N TYR A 20 8.29 13.40 -30.11
CA TYR A 20 7.18 13.94 -29.32
C TYR A 20 6.42 12.84 -28.57
N VAL A 21 6.08 11.74 -29.24
CA VAL A 21 5.40 10.59 -28.60
C VAL A 21 6.28 9.96 -27.51
N PHE A 22 7.57 9.78 -27.77
CA PHE A 22 8.52 9.27 -26.77
C PHE A 22 8.64 10.20 -25.56
N ASN A 23 8.70 11.52 -25.78
CA ASN A 23 8.78 12.48 -24.68
C ASN A 23 7.51 12.46 -23.82
N ARG A 24 6.33 12.48 -24.46
CA ARG A 24 5.04 12.33 -23.76
C ARG A 24 4.93 11.02 -22.98
N MET A 25 5.46 9.94 -23.55
CA MET A 25 5.47 8.63 -22.90
C MET A 25 6.34 8.64 -21.64
N LYS A 26 7.54 9.22 -21.71
CA LYS A 26 8.43 9.38 -20.55
C LYS A 26 7.77 10.20 -19.45
N GLU A 27 7.22 11.37 -19.79
CA GLU A 27 6.51 12.25 -18.85
C GLU A 27 5.34 11.53 -18.15
N SER A 28 4.65 10.61 -18.84
CA SER A 28 3.50 9.90 -18.25
C SER A 28 3.86 8.92 -17.11
N ILE A 29 5.12 8.51 -16.99
CA ILE A 29 5.60 7.51 -16.02
C ILE A 29 6.69 8.01 -15.08
N ASP A 30 7.42 9.08 -15.43
CA ASP A 30 8.50 9.62 -14.60
C ASP A 30 8.03 9.95 -13.17
N ASP A 31 6.76 10.34 -13.02
CA ASP A 31 6.15 10.64 -11.72
C ASP A 31 5.26 9.49 -11.22
N ARG A 32 5.66 8.24 -11.42
CA ARG A 32 4.93 7.07 -10.90
C ARG A 32 5.80 6.20 -10.00
N VAL A 33 5.13 5.60 -9.01
CA VAL A 33 5.71 4.66 -8.05
C VAL A 33 4.93 3.37 -8.03
N LYS A 34 5.61 2.32 -7.61
CA LYS A 34 5.03 0.99 -7.39
C LYS A 34 5.20 0.62 -5.92
N PHE A 35 4.11 0.16 -5.33
CA PHE A 35 4.08 -0.41 -3.99
C PHE A 35 4.11 -1.93 -4.12
N GLU A 36 5.02 -2.57 -3.41
CA GLU A 36 5.20 -4.02 -3.45
C GLU A 36 5.16 -4.59 -2.04
N PHE A 37 4.22 -5.53 -1.82
CA PHE A 37 4.20 -6.32 -0.59
C PHE A 37 5.30 -7.38 -0.65
N GLN A 38 6.18 -7.38 0.36
CA GLN A 38 7.32 -8.29 0.44
C GLN A 38 6.87 -9.67 0.96
N LYS A 39 6.13 -10.40 0.11
CA LYS A 39 5.48 -11.68 0.47
C LYS A 39 6.46 -12.74 0.98
N ALA A 40 7.67 -12.81 0.42
CA ALA A 40 8.67 -13.80 0.81
C ALA A 40 9.11 -13.61 2.28
N VAL A 41 9.43 -12.36 2.66
CA VAL A 41 9.81 -11.99 4.05
C VAL A 41 8.65 -12.27 5.01
N PHE A 42 7.43 -11.94 4.58
CA PHE A 42 6.22 -12.22 5.35
C PHE A 42 5.98 -13.73 5.57
N GLU A 43 6.11 -14.55 4.53
CA GLU A 43 5.91 -16.00 4.61
C GLU A 43 6.97 -16.67 5.51
N GLU A 44 8.20 -16.19 5.48
CA GLU A 44 9.26 -16.63 6.39
C GLU A 44 8.92 -16.30 7.86
N GLN A 45 8.41 -15.10 8.12
CA GLN A 45 7.92 -14.73 9.46
C GLN A 45 6.76 -15.63 9.92
N LEU A 46 5.79 -15.92 9.05
CA LEU A 46 4.67 -16.82 9.39
C LEU A 46 5.15 -18.24 9.70
N LYS A 47 6.17 -18.73 8.98
CA LYS A 47 6.80 -20.03 9.27
C LYS A 47 7.48 -20.00 10.65
N GLY A 48 8.25 -18.97 10.95
CA GLY A 48 8.92 -18.81 12.24
C GLY A 48 7.95 -18.76 13.43
N GLN A 49 6.73 -18.30 13.22
CA GLN A 49 5.67 -18.25 14.25
C GLN A 49 4.71 -19.45 14.21
N ASN A 50 4.92 -20.44 13.33
CA ASN A 50 4.02 -21.59 13.09
C ASN A 50 2.58 -21.21 12.69
N LEU A 51 2.41 -20.11 11.95
CA LEU A 51 1.09 -19.58 11.57
C LEU A 51 0.72 -19.80 10.09
N GLN A 52 1.63 -20.33 9.27
CA GLN A 52 1.44 -20.41 7.82
C GLN A 52 0.20 -21.21 7.39
N GLU A 53 -0.13 -22.27 8.13
CA GLU A 53 -1.30 -23.13 7.90
C GLU A 53 -2.58 -22.58 8.53
N ILE A 54 -2.48 -21.55 9.38
CA ILE A 54 -3.61 -20.97 10.13
C ILE A 54 -4.07 -19.65 9.49
N LEU A 55 -3.13 -18.88 8.97
CA LEU A 55 -3.32 -17.48 8.56
C LEU A 55 -2.84 -17.27 7.12
N GLY A 56 -3.68 -16.64 6.31
CA GLY A 56 -3.30 -16.03 5.04
C GLY A 56 -3.52 -14.52 5.10
N ILE A 57 -2.54 -13.71 4.66
CA ILE A 57 -2.74 -12.27 4.50
C ILE A 57 -2.30 -11.88 3.10
N SER A 58 -3.13 -11.08 2.45
CA SER A 58 -2.87 -10.53 1.13
C SER A 58 -3.33 -9.08 1.04
N PHE A 59 -2.73 -8.34 0.11
CA PHE A 59 -3.05 -6.95 -0.14
C PHE A 59 -3.39 -6.76 -1.61
N LYS A 60 -4.45 -5.98 -1.88
CA LYS A 60 -4.77 -5.54 -3.23
C LYS A 60 -4.17 -4.15 -3.45
N LEU A 61 -3.16 -4.10 -4.30
CA LEU A 61 -2.48 -2.87 -4.71
C LEU A 61 -2.65 -2.66 -6.22
N ASN A 62 -2.89 -1.42 -6.62
CA ASN A 62 -2.78 -1.03 -8.02
C ASN A 62 -1.32 -1.14 -8.49
N PRO A 63 -1.10 -1.39 -9.80
CA PRO A 63 0.24 -1.60 -10.32
C PRO A 63 1.12 -0.33 -10.25
N MET A 64 0.51 0.86 -10.24
CA MET A 64 1.20 2.13 -10.28
C MET A 64 0.36 3.21 -9.59
N TYR A 65 1.04 4.12 -8.88
CA TYR A 65 0.45 5.30 -8.23
C TYR A 65 1.23 6.55 -8.66
N PRO A 66 0.56 7.70 -8.85
CA PRO A 66 1.26 8.95 -9.13
C PRO A 66 2.05 9.44 -7.91
N ILE A 67 3.12 10.19 -8.16
CA ILE A 67 3.87 10.93 -7.12
C ILE A 67 3.27 12.33 -6.94
N GLU A 68 2.82 12.98 -8.01
CA GLU A 68 2.27 14.34 -7.98
C GLU A 68 0.75 14.38 -7.78
N ASP A 69 0.31 15.35 -6.96
CA ASP A 69 -1.08 15.68 -6.59
C ASP A 69 -2.03 16.03 -7.75
N LYS A 70 -1.58 15.99 -9.01
CA LYS A 70 -2.42 16.36 -10.18
C LYS A 70 -3.63 15.43 -10.35
N GLU A 71 -3.56 14.22 -9.80
CA GLU A 71 -4.65 13.25 -9.79
C GLU A 71 -4.88 12.67 -8.37
N LYS A 72 -5.25 13.52 -7.40
CA LYS A 72 -5.51 13.13 -5.99
C LYS A 72 -6.44 11.92 -5.77
N GLU A 73 -7.20 11.51 -6.78
CA GLU A 73 -8.06 10.33 -6.71
C GLU A 73 -7.29 9.00 -6.84
N LYS A 74 -6.05 9.03 -7.32
CA LYS A 74 -5.26 7.82 -7.63
C LYS A 74 -4.11 7.55 -6.67
N ASP A 75 -3.94 8.36 -5.63
CA ASP A 75 -2.93 8.11 -4.60
C ASP A 75 -3.27 6.87 -3.77
N LEU A 76 -2.24 6.22 -3.21
CA LEU A 76 -2.47 5.16 -2.24
C LEU A 76 -2.90 5.79 -0.91
N LYS A 77 -4.21 5.88 -0.68
CA LYS A 77 -4.79 6.38 0.58
C LYS A 77 -5.15 5.26 1.54
N GLU A 78 -5.44 4.08 1.02
CA GLU A 78 -5.98 2.94 1.76
C GLU A 78 -5.30 1.65 1.28
N LEU A 79 -5.00 0.76 2.21
CA LEU A 79 -4.58 -0.60 1.93
C LEU A 79 -5.80 -1.51 2.01
N LEU A 80 -6.13 -2.17 0.91
CA LEU A 80 -7.15 -3.21 0.90
C LEU A 80 -6.51 -4.51 1.36
N ILE A 81 -6.76 -4.87 2.62
CA ILE A 81 -6.24 -6.08 3.25
C ILE A 81 -7.28 -7.19 3.17
N SER A 82 -6.84 -8.41 2.90
CA SER A 82 -7.65 -9.63 3.07
C SER A 82 -6.91 -10.61 3.97
N ILE A 83 -7.57 -10.96 5.07
CA ILE A 83 -7.08 -11.87 6.11
C ILE A 83 -7.93 -13.13 6.07
N GLU A 84 -7.31 -14.23 5.67
CA GLU A 84 -7.92 -15.55 5.57
C GLU A 84 -7.59 -16.36 6.83
N ASN A 85 -8.63 -16.88 7.48
CA ASN A 85 -8.51 -17.89 8.51
C ASN A 85 -8.61 -19.28 7.88
N LYS A 86 -7.47 -19.95 7.77
CA LYS A 86 -7.36 -21.30 7.19
C LYS A 86 -7.64 -22.42 8.20
N SER A 87 -7.71 -22.08 9.49
CA SER A 87 -7.94 -23.07 10.54
C SER A 87 -9.35 -23.65 10.50
N GLU A 88 -9.51 -24.84 11.10
CA GLU A 88 -10.80 -25.53 11.19
C GLU A 88 -11.61 -25.16 12.45
N SER A 89 -10.94 -24.78 13.54
CA SER A 89 -11.55 -24.61 14.87
C SER A 89 -11.25 -23.28 15.56
N LEU A 90 -10.22 -22.56 15.10
CA LEU A 90 -9.75 -21.33 15.73
C LEU A 90 -10.43 -20.10 15.12
N ALA A 91 -10.82 -19.14 15.95
CA ALA A 91 -11.13 -17.80 15.51
C ALA A 91 -9.88 -16.91 15.58
N ILE A 92 -9.80 -15.97 14.63
CA ILE A 92 -8.76 -14.95 14.60
C ILE A 92 -9.41 -13.62 14.93
N TYR A 93 -8.91 -12.95 15.94
CA TYR A 93 -9.32 -11.61 16.35
C TYR A 93 -8.26 -10.61 15.88
N VAL A 94 -8.67 -9.61 15.13
CA VAL A 94 -7.78 -8.53 14.67
C VAL A 94 -7.99 -7.31 15.55
N ASP A 95 -6.96 -6.93 16.29
CA ASP A 95 -6.94 -5.76 17.16
C ASP A 95 -6.43 -4.55 16.37
N TRP A 96 -7.36 -3.84 15.73
CA TRP A 96 -7.03 -2.69 14.88
C TRP A 96 -6.43 -1.53 15.66
N ASP A 97 -6.83 -1.36 16.92
CA ASP A 97 -6.40 -0.22 17.73
C ASP A 97 -4.96 -0.36 18.21
N SER A 98 -4.53 -1.60 18.43
CA SER A 98 -3.15 -1.95 18.74
C SER A 98 -2.28 -2.09 17.48
N SER A 99 -2.88 -2.09 16.29
CA SER A 99 -2.16 -2.22 15.01
C SER A 99 -1.59 -0.88 14.55
N THR A 100 -0.44 -0.94 13.89
CA THR A 100 0.39 0.25 13.61
C THR A 100 0.96 0.21 12.20
N LEU A 101 0.99 1.37 11.55
CA LEU A 101 1.78 1.62 10.34
C LEU A 101 3.10 2.26 10.71
N VAL A 102 4.20 1.59 10.37
CA VAL A 102 5.56 2.04 10.66
C VAL A 102 6.24 2.44 9.36
N PHE A 103 6.79 3.65 9.32
CA PHE A 103 7.50 4.20 8.17
C PHE A 103 8.99 4.25 8.49
N GLU A 104 9.75 3.26 8.02
CA GLU A 104 11.14 3.03 8.44
C GLU A 104 12.04 4.23 8.12
N ASN A 105 11.91 4.82 6.92
CA ASN A 105 12.77 5.95 6.52
C ASN A 105 12.50 7.24 7.30
N THR A 106 11.27 7.44 7.78
CA THR A 106 10.87 8.67 8.51
C THR A 106 10.83 8.46 10.02
N LYS A 107 10.99 7.22 10.50
CA LYS A 107 10.85 6.80 11.90
C LYS A 107 9.50 7.19 12.50
N GLN A 108 8.48 7.33 11.66
CA GLN A 108 7.12 7.64 12.09
C GLN A 108 6.34 6.35 12.31
N SER A 109 5.54 6.36 13.36
CA SER A 109 4.57 5.33 13.68
C SER A 109 3.20 5.97 13.70
N ARG A 110 2.21 5.34 13.09
CA ARG A 110 0.85 5.87 12.97
C ARG A 110 -0.17 4.79 13.29
N ARG A 111 -1.20 5.17 14.03
CA ARG A 111 -2.34 4.30 14.34
C ARG A 111 -3.05 3.88 13.05
N VAL A 112 -3.32 2.58 12.93
CA VAL A 112 -4.12 2.02 11.83
C VAL A 112 -5.57 2.33 12.09
N ILE A 113 -6.30 2.81 11.09
CA ILE A 113 -7.74 3.04 11.16
C ILE A 113 -8.43 2.16 10.12
N ARG A 114 -9.38 1.34 10.58
CA ARG A 114 -10.25 0.56 9.70
C ARG A 114 -11.42 1.43 9.23
N LYS A 115 -11.60 1.49 7.91
CA LYS A 115 -12.72 2.17 7.27
C LYS A 115 -13.92 1.22 7.20
N SER A 116 -14.95 1.49 7.99
CA SER A 116 -16.20 0.75 7.93
C SER A 116 -17.16 1.42 6.93
N PRO A 117 -17.77 0.66 5.99
CA PRO A 117 -18.73 1.23 5.04
C PRO A 117 -19.89 1.91 5.76
N GLY A 118 -20.23 3.14 5.35
CA GLY A 118 -21.41 3.86 5.83
C GLY A 118 -21.31 4.46 7.24
N LEU A 119 -20.16 4.39 7.91
CA LEU A 119 -19.96 5.02 9.21
C LEU A 119 -19.03 6.23 9.11
N THR A 120 -19.56 7.41 9.40
CA THR A 120 -18.76 8.62 9.65
C THR A 120 -18.09 8.46 11.02
N ARG A 121 -16.83 8.05 11.02
CA ARG A 121 -16.16 7.63 12.25
C ARG A 121 -15.51 8.81 12.97
N ASP A 122 -15.78 8.94 14.26
CA ASP A 122 -14.98 9.76 15.15
C ASP A 122 -13.65 9.04 15.45
N LEU A 123 -12.54 9.69 15.10
CA LEU A 123 -11.20 9.15 15.28
C LEU A 123 -10.81 9.01 16.76
N GLY A 124 -11.48 9.75 17.66
CA GLY A 124 -11.27 9.68 19.11
C GLY A 124 -11.85 8.42 19.77
N VAL A 125 -12.68 7.65 19.06
CA VAL A 125 -13.31 6.44 19.61
C VAL A 125 -12.43 5.20 19.35
N PRO A 126 -12.19 4.35 20.38
CA PRO A 126 -11.46 3.09 20.21
C PRO A 126 -12.06 2.17 19.14
N GLN A 127 -11.21 1.36 18.54
CA GLN A 127 -11.65 0.44 17.49
C GLN A 127 -12.03 -0.93 18.04
N VAL A 128 -13.26 -1.35 17.76
CA VAL A 128 -13.71 -2.70 18.08
C VAL A 128 -12.92 -3.72 17.26
N PRO A 129 -12.33 -4.76 17.90
CA PRO A 129 -11.66 -5.84 17.20
C PRO A 129 -12.59 -6.55 16.22
N SER A 130 -12.04 -7.10 15.15
CA SER A 130 -12.81 -7.92 14.20
C SER A 130 -12.55 -9.40 14.40
N VAL A 131 -13.58 -10.22 14.24
CA VAL A 131 -13.49 -11.68 14.42
C VAL A 131 -13.61 -12.36 13.06
N ILE A 132 -12.69 -13.27 12.78
CA ILE A 132 -12.66 -14.10 11.58
C ILE A 132 -12.91 -15.53 12.01
N ALA A 133 -14.10 -16.03 11.70
CA ALA A 133 -14.47 -17.42 11.99
C ALA A 133 -13.60 -18.41 11.18
N PRO A 134 -13.50 -19.69 11.60
CA PRO A 134 -12.78 -20.72 10.86
C PRO A 134 -13.20 -20.80 9.39
N LYS A 135 -12.24 -20.97 8.48
CA LYS A 135 -12.44 -21.07 7.02
C LYS A 135 -13.13 -19.84 6.40
N LYS A 136 -13.04 -18.67 7.04
CA LYS A 136 -13.59 -17.41 6.53
C LYS A 136 -12.49 -16.39 6.28
N THR A 137 -12.81 -15.41 5.44
CA THR A 137 -11.92 -14.32 5.06
C THR A 137 -12.56 -13.00 5.44
N LEU A 138 -11.76 -12.11 6.04
CA LEU A 138 -12.11 -10.73 6.32
C LEU A 138 -11.41 -9.84 5.29
N SER A 139 -12.18 -9.04 4.55
CA SER A 139 -11.65 -8.05 3.61
C SER A 139 -12.03 -6.66 4.09
N GLU A 140 -11.03 -5.82 4.34
CA GLU A 140 -11.20 -4.51 4.96
C GLU A 140 -10.30 -3.49 4.27
N ALA A 141 -10.73 -2.22 4.30
CA ALA A 141 -9.90 -1.09 3.91
C ALA A 141 -9.29 -0.46 5.16
N VAL A 142 -7.96 -0.42 5.23
CA VAL A 142 -7.23 0.19 6.35
C VAL A 142 -6.39 1.37 5.88
N THR A 143 -6.29 2.39 6.72
CA THR A 143 -5.49 3.59 6.46
C THR A 143 -4.82 4.07 7.75
N ALA A 144 -4.13 5.20 7.72
CA ALA A 144 -3.53 5.83 8.89
C ALA A 144 -4.42 6.98 9.39
N GLU A 145 -4.36 7.26 10.69
CA GLU A 145 -5.13 8.35 11.30
C GLU A 145 -4.90 9.71 10.64
N ASN A 146 -3.65 10.04 10.30
CA ASN A 146 -3.28 11.31 9.70
C ASN A 146 -3.70 11.48 8.23
N VAL A 147 -4.21 10.41 7.60
CA VAL A 147 -4.76 10.47 6.24
C VAL A 147 -6.14 11.11 6.22
N PHE A 148 -6.86 11.05 7.34
CA PHE A 148 -8.18 11.64 7.47
C PHE A 148 -8.11 13.14 7.67
N GLN A 149 -8.96 13.86 6.95
CA GLN A 149 -9.24 15.27 7.19
C GLN A 149 -10.74 15.48 7.28
N ARG A 150 -11.15 16.41 8.13
CA ARG A 150 -12.56 16.78 8.25
C ARG A 150 -12.98 17.58 7.02
N ASN A 151 -13.92 17.04 6.25
CA ASN A 151 -14.55 17.73 5.16
C ASN A 151 -15.43 18.86 5.73
N GLN A 152 -15.17 20.11 5.32
CA GLN A 152 -15.87 21.28 5.89
C GLN A 152 -17.34 21.38 5.44
N GLY A 153 -17.70 20.75 4.32
CA GLY A 153 -19.08 20.77 3.81
C GLY A 153 -19.97 19.70 4.46
N SER A 154 -19.47 18.46 4.58
CA SER A 154 -20.22 17.35 5.18
C SER A 154 -20.01 17.19 6.69
N GLY A 155 -18.95 17.80 7.23
CA GLY A 155 -18.55 17.63 8.63
C GLY A 155 -17.90 16.27 8.93
N VAL A 156 -17.76 15.40 7.93
CA VAL A 156 -17.29 14.01 8.02
C VAL A 156 -15.79 13.93 7.79
N TYR A 157 -15.10 13.03 8.51
CA TYR A 157 -13.70 12.70 8.23
C TYR A 157 -13.58 11.79 7.01
N GLU A 158 -12.83 12.24 6.01
CA GLU A 158 -12.58 11.51 4.77
C GLU A 158 -11.07 11.37 4.54
N PRO A 159 -10.61 10.25 3.95
CA PRO A 159 -9.21 10.06 3.62
C PRO A 159 -8.84 10.94 2.43
N THR A 160 -8.16 12.05 2.68
CA THR A 160 -7.80 13.02 1.65
C THR A 160 -6.32 12.97 1.29
N ALA A 161 -5.46 12.67 2.26
CA ALA A 161 -4.01 12.63 2.08
C ALA A 161 -3.50 11.24 1.64
N PRO A 162 -2.34 11.15 0.97
CA PRO A 162 -1.71 9.87 0.69
C PRO A 162 -1.20 9.22 1.98
N LEU A 163 -1.21 7.88 2.00
CA LEU A 163 -0.67 7.10 3.13
C LEU A 163 0.82 7.39 3.33
N LEU A 164 1.55 7.49 2.21
CA LEU A 164 2.94 7.89 2.13
C LEU A 164 3.07 9.16 1.28
N ASP A 165 3.35 10.29 1.92
CA ASP A 165 3.59 11.56 1.25
C ASP A 165 5.06 11.67 0.81
N ILE A 166 5.32 11.32 -0.45
CA ILE A 166 6.66 11.36 -1.05
C ILE A 166 7.09 12.82 -1.30
N ASN A 167 6.16 13.70 -1.70
CA ASN A 167 6.46 15.12 -1.94
C ASN A 167 6.77 15.84 -0.63
N GLY A 168 6.13 15.44 0.46
CA GLY A 168 6.43 15.90 1.81
C GLY A 168 7.88 15.67 2.24
N LEU A 169 8.62 14.76 1.59
CA LEU A 169 10.05 14.52 1.85
C LEU A 169 10.98 15.58 1.24
N GLN A 170 10.53 16.36 0.25
CA GLN A 170 11.37 17.30 -0.52
C GLN A 170 12.13 18.30 0.35
N LYS A 171 11.49 18.81 1.42
CA LYS A 171 12.07 19.78 2.35
C LYS A 171 12.79 19.11 3.54
N PRO A 172 12.12 18.28 4.37
CA PRO A 172 12.73 17.76 5.60
C PRO A 172 13.81 16.70 5.33
N GLN A 173 13.73 15.96 4.22
CA GLN A 173 14.63 14.85 3.91
C GLN A 173 15.08 14.90 2.43
N LYS A 174 15.55 16.07 1.99
CA LYS A 174 15.94 16.34 0.59
C LYS A 174 16.89 15.29 -0.01
N LYS A 175 17.83 14.77 0.79
CA LYS A 175 18.75 13.71 0.33
C LYS A 175 18.00 12.42 0.00
N LEU A 176 17.14 11.95 0.92
CA LEU A 176 16.33 10.75 0.70
C LEU A 176 15.39 10.92 -0.49
N PHE A 177 14.74 12.08 -0.62
CA PHE A 177 13.88 12.39 -1.77
C PHE A 177 14.67 12.33 -3.08
N ASN A 178 15.84 12.96 -3.15
CA ASN A 178 16.69 12.92 -4.34
C ASN A 178 17.20 11.51 -4.64
N ASP A 179 17.60 10.74 -3.63
CA ASP A 179 18.06 9.37 -3.82
C ASP A 179 16.91 8.47 -4.32
N PHE A 180 15.70 8.66 -3.81
CA PHE A 180 14.49 7.99 -4.28
C PHE A 180 14.14 8.37 -5.73
N MET A 181 14.11 9.67 -6.05
CA MET A 181 13.79 10.16 -7.39
C MET A 181 14.83 9.73 -8.44
N ASN A 182 16.09 9.55 -8.01
CA ASN A 182 17.16 9.01 -8.85
C ASN A 182 17.25 7.48 -8.82
N ARG A 183 16.31 6.78 -8.17
CA ARG A 183 16.26 5.31 -8.05
C ARG A 183 17.51 4.70 -7.38
N ARG A 184 18.17 5.46 -6.51
CA ARG A 184 19.32 5.03 -5.68
C ARG A 184 18.87 4.48 -4.33
N ALA A 185 17.66 4.81 -3.90
CA ALA A 185 17.05 4.32 -2.67
C ALA A 185 15.58 3.97 -2.91
N GLN A 186 15.05 3.07 -2.08
CA GLN A 186 13.63 2.74 -2.00
C GLN A 186 13.07 3.28 -0.68
N LEU A 187 11.76 3.51 -0.63
CA LEU A 187 11.07 3.81 0.63
C LEU A 187 10.44 2.53 1.16
N GLU A 188 10.42 2.39 2.47
CA GLU A 188 9.99 1.19 3.17
C GLU A 188 9.00 1.58 4.27
N PHE A 189 7.91 0.84 4.34
CA PHE A 189 6.96 0.94 5.42
C PHE A 189 6.38 -0.43 5.69
N SER A 190 5.79 -0.61 6.86
CA SER A 190 5.23 -1.88 7.26
C SER A 190 3.92 -1.69 8.01
N LEU A 191 3.00 -2.63 7.81
CA LEU A 191 1.77 -2.73 8.59
C LEU A 191 1.96 -3.83 9.64
N GLN A 192 2.06 -3.43 10.90
CA GLN A 192 2.13 -4.33 12.05
C GLN A 192 0.71 -4.61 12.54
N LEU A 193 0.25 -5.84 12.28
CA LEU A 193 -1.05 -6.32 12.70
C LEU A 193 -0.95 -7.04 14.03
N VAL A 194 -1.83 -6.70 14.95
CA VAL A 194 -1.96 -7.38 16.24
C VAL A 194 -3.13 -8.35 16.16
N LEU A 195 -2.84 -9.64 16.29
CA LEU A 195 -3.80 -10.73 16.17
C LEU A 195 -3.90 -11.50 17.47
N ARG A 196 -5.09 -11.98 17.82
CA ARG A 196 -5.29 -12.98 18.88
C ARG A 196 -5.95 -14.20 18.26
N ILE A 197 -5.42 -15.38 18.53
CA ILE A 197 -5.93 -16.63 17.96
C ILE A 197 -6.41 -17.48 19.11
N GLY A 198 -7.67 -17.94 19.05
CA GLY A 198 -8.28 -18.71 20.13
C GLY A 198 -9.46 -19.54 19.66
N GLU A 199 -9.82 -20.56 20.42
CA GLU A 199 -10.94 -21.44 20.09
C GLU A 199 -12.28 -20.72 20.19
N THR A 200 -13.20 -21.03 19.26
CA THR A 200 -14.54 -20.43 19.21
C THR A 200 -15.49 -20.95 20.29
N ARG A 201 -15.19 -22.08 20.92
CA ARG A 201 -16.12 -22.83 21.79
C ARG A 201 -15.67 -23.01 23.23
N PHE A 202 -14.46 -22.60 23.57
CA PHE A 202 -13.95 -22.67 24.94
C PHE A 202 -13.51 -21.28 25.34
N GLY A 203 -14.15 -20.72 26.38
CA GLY A 203 -13.50 -19.64 27.14
C GLY A 203 -12.10 -20.12 27.48
N ILE A 204 -11.09 -19.29 27.18
CA ILE A 204 -9.66 -19.60 27.26
C ILE A 204 -9.41 -20.57 28.42
N ALA A 205 -9.16 -21.84 28.11
CA ALA A 205 -8.91 -22.83 29.14
C ALA A 205 -7.66 -22.39 29.91
N PRO A 206 -7.74 -22.19 31.24
CA PRO A 206 -6.58 -21.79 32.02
C PRO A 206 -5.48 -22.86 31.84
N GLY A 207 -4.31 -22.45 31.32
CA GLY A 207 -3.16 -23.34 31.12
C GLY A 207 -2.83 -23.71 29.67
N ALA A 208 -3.62 -23.31 28.67
CA ALA A 208 -3.22 -23.44 27.26
C ALA A 208 -2.20 -22.36 26.88
N ASN A 209 -0.96 -22.79 26.61
CA ASN A 209 0.19 -21.92 26.35
C ASN A 209 0.24 -21.43 24.89
N ILE A 210 -0.88 -20.87 24.39
CA ILE A 210 -0.90 -20.14 23.12
C ILE A 210 -0.53 -18.69 23.47
N PRO A 211 0.52 -18.09 22.88
CA PRO A 211 0.79 -16.68 23.12
C PRO A 211 -0.47 -15.89 22.76
N PRO A 212 -1.05 -15.12 23.70
CA PRO A 212 -2.40 -14.56 23.54
C PRO A 212 -2.47 -13.50 22.43
N VAL A 213 -1.32 -13.05 21.95
CA VAL A 213 -1.16 -11.98 20.98
C VAL A 213 0.01 -12.31 20.05
N TYR A 214 -0.26 -12.26 18.75
CA TYR A 214 0.73 -12.35 17.68
C TYR A 214 0.87 -10.98 17.02
N ILE A 215 2.11 -10.55 16.81
CA ILE A 215 2.42 -9.34 16.04
C ILE A 215 2.96 -9.79 14.70
N ILE A 216 2.21 -9.47 13.65
CA ILE A 216 2.52 -9.85 12.28
C ILE A 216 2.94 -8.61 11.52
N ASN A 217 4.23 -8.52 11.21
CA ASN A 217 4.74 -7.45 10.37
C ASN A 217 4.46 -7.75 8.89
N CYS A 218 3.84 -6.81 8.19
CA CYS A 218 3.57 -6.87 6.75
C CYS A 218 4.42 -5.81 6.04
N PRO A 219 5.65 -6.15 5.58
CA PRO A 219 6.56 -5.19 4.97
C PRO A 219 6.19 -4.82 3.52
N PHE A 220 6.34 -3.56 3.18
CA PHE A 220 6.16 -3.00 1.85
C PHE A 220 7.36 -2.19 1.41
N THR A 221 7.69 -2.28 0.14
CA THR A 221 8.66 -1.39 -0.52
C THR A 221 7.96 -0.50 -1.53
N VAL A 222 8.48 0.70 -1.69
CA VAL A 222 8.03 1.68 -2.66
C VAL A 222 9.20 2.02 -3.56
N ASN A 223 8.99 1.81 -4.85
CA ASN A 223 10.00 1.99 -5.88
C ASN A 223 9.53 3.02 -6.90
N LYS A 224 10.40 3.97 -7.26
CA LYS A 224 10.17 4.83 -8.43
C LYS A 224 10.29 4.00 -9.70
N LEU A 225 9.30 4.13 -10.57
CA LEU A 225 9.26 3.41 -11.84
C LEU A 225 10.22 4.03 -12.85
N ASP A 226 10.80 3.16 -13.69
CA ASP A 226 11.60 3.60 -14.82
C ASP A 226 10.71 3.95 -16.01
N TRP A 227 11.15 4.85 -16.88
CA TRP A 227 10.44 5.22 -18.10
C TRP A 227 10.21 4.00 -19.02
N THR A 228 11.05 2.97 -18.92
CA THR A 228 10.91 1.71 -19.65
C THR A 228 9.62 0.95 -19.32
N TYR A 229 8.96 1.25 -18.21
CA TYR A 229 7.62 0.73 -17.90
C TYR A 229 6.52 1.32 -18.80
N ALA A 230 6.79 2.43 -19.49
CA ALA A 230 5.83 3.08 -20.38
C ALA A 230 5.74 2.40 -21.75
N LEU A 231 6.71 1.52 -22.03
CA LEU A 231 6.85 0.85 -23.30
C LEU A 231 5.75 -0.20 -23.50
N PRO A 232 5.09 -0.24 -24.67
CA PRO A 232 3.92 -1.06 -24.89
C PRO A 232 4.18 -2.57 -24.84
N TRP A 233 5.44 -3.01 -25.01
CA TRP A 233 5.84 -4.42 -24.88
C TRP A 233 6.08 -4.86 -23.43
N ASN A 234 6.10 -3.93 -22.47
CA ASN A 234 6.30 -4.24 -21.05
C ASN A 234 4.95 -4.53 -20.32
N ARG A 235 3.87 -4.77 -21.09
CA ARG A 235 2.50 -5.01 -20.59
C ARG A 235 2.31 -6.37 -19.90
N THR A 236 3.30 -7.26 -19.92
CA THR A 236 3.22 -8.66 -19.45
C THR A 236 3.27 -8.83 -17.93
N ARG A 237 3.17 -7.76 -17.14
CA ARG A 237 3.12 -7.81 -15.67
C ARG A 237 1.95 -6.98 -15.09
N ARG A 238 0.79 -7.01 -15.76
CA ARG A 238 -0.47 -6.50 -15.21
C ARG A 238 -1.20 -7.59 -14.45
#